data_AF-A0A974X046-F1
#
_entry.id   AF-A0A974X046-F1
#
_cell.length_a   1.000
_cell.length_b   1.000
_cell.length_c   1.000
_cell.angle_alpha   90.00
_cell.angle_beta   90.00
_cell.angle_gamma   90.00
#
_symmetry.space_group_name_H-M   'P 1'
#
loop_
_entity.id
_entity.type
_entity.pdbx_description
1 polymer ?
#
loop_
_entity_poly.entity_id
_entity_poly.type
_entity_poly.pdbx_seq_one_letter_code
_entity_poly.pdbx_strand_id
1 'polypeptide(L)'
;MGRFERSWAMFKGAFKVLWLNKKLLLVQAVSMLGMLGVAAFFFMYLVLNPSSFPAGKYSVDSSWKVASDGKDVLKSVKIIFNDHEGKSHKNKLIQSSMLFAFYLMAMFAATFMNVIFFSEIIQALNGNSVSVMRGFRCACRRIPSILMWSLFAGIIGFLIKKLEDNFGFVGRLVINFIGLSWSVASLFAIPVIIREKGFVNPLDNVKKAAGTIRKTWGEGLIGYIGISWLGWATVILSTVLFASVFCILYLNKASLALFAGLAIAWLLLQCAFAYTVYIVGRVYICSLYIYATEGVIPCHFDEKLLQTAWKVKKQT
;
A
#
# COMPACT_ATOMS: atom_id res chain seq x y z
N MET A 1 29.82 2.69 14.06
CA MET A 1 28.50 3.12 13.55
C MET A 1 27.38 2.45 14.31
N GLY A 2 26.50 3.26 14.91
CA GLY A 2 25.29 2.80 15.58
C GLY A 2 24.22 2.30 14.60
N ARG A 3 23.24 1.52 15.09
CA ARG A 3 22.16 0.92 14.26
C ARG A 3 21.35 1.97 13.48
N PHE A 4 21.14 3.14 14.09
CA PHE A 4 20.42 4.26 13.47
C PHE A 4 21.21 4.87 12.31
N GLU A 5 22.51 5.10 12.48
CA GLU A 5 23.37 5.66 11.43
C GLU A 5 23.41 4.78 10.17
N ARG A 6 23.43 3.45 10.35
CA ARG A 6 23.39 2.49 9.24
C ARG A 6 22.07 2.55 8.47
N SER A 7 20.96 2.56 9.20
CA SER A 7 19.62 2.68 8.61
C SER A 7 19.45 3.99 7.86
N TRP A 8 19.97 5.08 8.43
CA TRP A 8 19.98 6.40 7.81
C TRP A 8 20.84 6.45 6.54
N ALA A 9 22.00 5.80 6.55
CA ALA A 9 22.88 5.76 5.39
C ALA A 9 22.28 4.91 4.24
N MET A 10 21.59 3.82 4.54
CA MET A 10 20.83 3.05 3.55
C MET A 10 19.63 3.83 2.99
N PHE A 11 18.95 4.63 3.83
CA PHE A 11 17.92 5.55 3.36
C PHE A 11 18.49 6.59 2.38
N LYS A 12 19.65 7.19 2.71
CA LYS A 12 20.35 8.09 1.78
C LYS A 12 20.73 7.42 0.47
N GLY A 13 21.14 6.15 0.50
CA GLY A 13 21.38 5.34 -0.70
C GLY A 13 20.12 5.22 -1.57
N ALA A 14 19.00 4.83 -0.97
CA ALA A 14 17.71 4.73 -1.66
C ALA A 14 17.24 6.10 -2.21
N PHE A 15 17.41 7.17 -1.44
CA PHE A 15 17.13 8.53 -1.87
C PHE A 15 18.01 8.96 -3.06
N LYS A 16 19.31 8.63 -3.03
CA LYS A 16 20.25 8.90 -4.12
C LYS A 16 19.85 8.18 -5.40
N VAL A 17 19.43 6.91 -5.31
CA VAL A 17 18.93 6.16 -6.47
C VAL A 17 17.69 6.83 -7.07
N LEU A 18 16.75 7.30 -6.24
CA LEU A 18 15.58 8.05 -6.70
C LEU A 18 15.99 9.37 -7.38
N TRP A 19 16.92 10.11 -6.79
CA TRP A 19 17.40 11.39 -7.33
C TRP A 19 18.08 11.24 -8.69
N LEU A 20 18.87 10.18 -8.86
CA LEU A 20 19.52 9.83 -10.12
C LEU A 20 18.52 9.32 -11.16
N ASN A 21 17.45 8.67 -10.72
CA ASN A 21 16.43 8.07 -11.58
C ASN A 21 15.07 8.74 -11.40
N LYS A 22 14.96 10.05 -11.71
CA LYS A 22 13.70 10.82 -11.61
C LYS A 22 12.53 10.20 -12.37
N LYS A 23 12.80 9.39 -13.40
CA LYS A 23 11.77 8.62 -14.13
C LYS A 23 11.01 7.63 -13.24
N LEU A 24 11.55 7.21 -12.09
CA LEU A 24 10.81 6.40 -11.11
C LEU A 24 9.58 7.15 -10.56
N LEU A 25 9.68 8.48 -10.41
CA LEU A 25 8.55 9.32 -10.04
C LEU A 25 7.45 9.25 -11.12
N LEU A 26 7.81 9.17 -12.40
CA LEU A 26 6.83 9.04 -13.48
C LEU A 26 6.21 7.64 -13.51
N VAL A 27 7.01 6.59 -13.33
CA VAL A 27 6.50 5.21 -13.30
C VAL A 27 5.47 5.02 -12.19
N GLN A 28 5.74 5.54 -10.99
CA GLN A 28 4.80 5.48 -9.89
C GLN A 28 3.55 6.35 -10.17
N ALA A 29 3.69 7.52 -10.78
CA ALA A 29 2.55 8.36 -11.14
C ALA A 29 1.63 7.68 -12.15
N VAL A 30 2.20 7.03 -13.18
CA VAL A 30 1.45 6.22 -14.16
C VAL A 30 0.74 5.06 -13.46
N SER A 31 1.39 4.40 -12.50
CA SER A 31 0.80 3.30 -11.73
C SER A 31 -0.38 3.78 -10.88
N MET A 32 -0.29 4.97 -10.28
CA MET A 32 -1.38 5.60 -9.53
C MET A 32 -2.53 6.01 -10.44
N LEU A 33 -2.26 6.61 -11.60
CA LEU A 33 -3.28 6.95 -12.59
C LEU A 33 -4.00 5.71 -13.11
N GLY A 34 -3.28 4.62 -13.36
CA GLY A 34 -3.87 3.33 -13.71
C GLY A 34 -4.84 2.82 -12.64
N MET A 35 -4.46 2.94 -11.37
CA MET A 35 -5.33 2.56 -10.26
C MET A 35 -6.55 3.48 -10.12
N LEU A 36 -6.39 4.78 -10.34
CA LEU A 36 -7.50 5.74 -10.37
C LEU A 36 -8.48 5.43 -11.51
N GLY A 37 -7.99 5.04 -12.69
CA GLY A 37 -8.84 4.60 -13.79
C GLY A 37 -9.67 3.37 -13.45
N VAL A 38 -9.07 2.40 -12.76
CA VAL A 38 -9.79 1.21 -12.25
C VAL A 38 -10.83 1.60 -11.20
N ALA A 39 -10.49 2.48 -10.26
CA ALA A 39 -11.44 2.99 -9.27
C ALA A 39 -12.59 3.78 -9.91
N ALA A 40 -12.31 4.61 -10.91
CA ALA A 40 -13.30 5.36 -11.66
C ALA A 40 -14.26 4.44 -12.42
N PHE A 41 -13.75 3.36 -13.02
CA PHE A 41 -14.58 2.33 -13.65
C PHE A 41 -15.54 1.68 -12.65
N PHE A 42 -15.06 1.34 -11.46
CA PHE A 42 -15.93 0.81 -10.40
C PHE A 42 -16.95 1.83 -9.92
N PHE A 43 -16.53 3.09 -9.72
CA PHE A 43 -17.42 4.16 -9.32
C PHE A 43 -18.52 4.41 -10.37
N MET A 44 -18.15 4.41 -11.66
CA MET A 44 -19.11 4.50 -12.76
C MET A 44 -20.09 3.33 -12.74
N TYR A 45 -19.62 2.10 -12.53
CA TYR A 45 -20.51 0.95 -12.37
C TYR A 45 -21.50 1.12 -11.21
N LEU A 46 -21.04 1.64 -10.06
CA LEU A 46 -21.88 1.91 -8.89
C LEU A 46 -22.95 2.98 -9.17
N VAL A 47 -22.59 4.06 -9.85
CA VAL A 47 -23.52 5.13 -10.22
C VAL A 47 -24.58 4.62 -11.20
N LEU A 48 -24.20 3.75 -12.15
CA LEU A 48 -25.12 3.16 -13.12
C LEU A 48 -26.00 2.05 -12.56
N ASN A 49 -25.56 1.37 -11.49
CA ASN A 49 -26.28 0.24 -10.89
C ASN A 49 -26.52 0.46 -9.38
N PRO A 50 -27.31 1.48 -8.98
CA PRO A 50 -27.54 1.81 -7.57
C PRO A 50 -28.28 0.71 -6.80
N SER A 51 -28.97 -0.19 -7.50
CA SER A 51 -29.68 -1.36 -6.94
C SER A 51 -28.77 -2.55 -6.62
N SER A 52 -27.53 -2.58 -7.14
CA SER A 52 -26.54 -3.64 -6.88
C SER A 52 -25.98 -3.58 -5.45
N PHE A 53 -26.17 -2.44 -4.77
CA PHE A 53 -25.96 -2.27 -3.34
C PHE A 53 -27.29 -1.88 -2.67
N PRO A 54 -27.47 -2.16 -1.37
CA PRO A 54 -28.67 -1.76 -0.62
C PRO A 54 -28.81 -0.22 -0.43
N ALA A 55 -28.17 0.59 -1.27
CA ALA A 55 -28.34 2.05 -1.30
C ALA A 55 -29.59 2.49 -2.10
N GLY A 56 -30.15 1.61 -2.95
CA GLY A 56 -31.31 1.91 -3.79
C GLY A 56 -32.66 2.14 -3.10
N LYS A 57 -32.72 2.25 -1.77
CA LYS A 57 -33.94 2.67 -1.02
C LYS A 57 -33.81 4.04 -0.35
N TYR A 58 -32.68 4.74 -0.48
CA TYR A 58 -32.50 6.08 0.10
C TYR A 58 -32.22 7.09 -1.01
N SER A 59 -33.21 7.92 -1.31
CA SER A 59 -32.94 9.12 -2.09
C SER A 59 -31.91 9.97 -1.34
N VAL A 60 -30.92 10.50 -2.07
CA VAL A 60 -29.87 11.37 -1.51
C VAL A 60 -30.50 12.56 -0.76
N ASP A 61 -31.69 12.98 -1.16
CA ASP A 61 -32.44 14.10 -0.56
C ASP A 61 -32.98 13.79 0.86
N SER A 62 -33.40 12.55 1.11
CA SER A 62 -33.87 12.10 2.44
C SER A 62 -32.76 11.76 3.44
N SER A 63 -31.52 11.54 2.96
CA SER A 63 -30.43 10.98 3.77
C SER A 63 -29.85 12.00 4.77
N TRP A 64 -29.84 13.28 4.41
CA TRP A 64 -29.32 14.36 5.27
C TRP A 64 -30.32 14.79 6.36
N LYS A 65 -31.63 14.63 6.14
CA LYS A 65 -32.68 14.94 7.13
C LYS A 65 -32.87 13.87 8.20
N VAL A 66 -32.55 12.60 7.90
CA VAL A 66 -32.62 11.49 8.87
C VAL A 66 -31.40 11.49 9.80
N ALA A 67 -30.25 11.97 9.34
CA ALA A 67 -29.03 12.06 10.14
C ALA A 67 -29.12 13.06 11.32
N SER A 68 -30.07 13.99 11.31
CA SER A 68 -30.27 14.97 12.39
C SER A 68 -31.12 14.46 13.56
N ASP A 69 -31.81 13.32 13.42
CA ASP A 69 -32.66 12.76 14.48
C ASP A 69 -32.18 11.36 14.90
N GLY A 70 -31.33 11.32 15.93
CA GLY A 70 -30.52 10.15 16.30
C GLY A 70 -31.30 8.89 16.70
N LYS A 71 -32.61 9.00 16.99
CA LYS A 71 -33.46 7.84 17.34
C LYS A 71 -33.99 7.10 16.11
N ASP A 72 -34.16 7.80 14.98
CA ASP A 72 -34.65 7.20 13.73
C ASP A 72 -33.54 6.55 12.92
N VAL A 73 -32.28 6.96 13.12
CA VAL A 73 -31.09 6.29 12.56
C VAL A 73 -30.99 4.84 13.06
N LEU A 74 -31.22 4.59 14.35
CA LEU A 74 -31.14 3.23 14.91
C LEU A 74 -32.28 2.32 14.44
N LYS A 75 -33.49 2.87 14.25
CA LYS A 75 -34.63 2.14 13.67
C LYS A 75 -34.41 1.83 12.19
N SER A 76 -33.94 2.79 11.41
CA SER A 76 -33.63 2.59 10.00
C SER A 76 -32.46 1.62 9.79
N VAL A 77 -31.42 1.66 10.63
CA VAL A 77 -30.35 0.65 10.67
C VAL A 77 -30.89 -0.74 10.98
N LYS A 78 -31.77 -0.90 11.99
CA LYS A 78 -32.40 -2.20 12.27
C LYS A 78 -33.23 -2.71 11.10
N ILE A 79 -33.97 -1.85 10.41
CA ILE A 79 -34.78 -2.25 9.24
C ILE A 79 -33.88 -2.64 8.05
N ILE A 80 -32.75 -1.96 7.82
CA ILE A 80 -31.76 -2.33 6.78
C ILE A 80 -31.21 -3.73 7.02
N PHE A 81 -30.94 -4.09 8.28
CA PHE A 81 -30.42 -5.42 8.61
C PHE A 81 -31.51 -6.51 8.67
N ASN A 82 -32.77 -6.15 8.98
CA ASN A 82 -33.86 -7.11 9.20
C ASN A 82 -34.79 -7.32 7.98
N ASP A 83 -34.88 -6.38 7.03
CA ASP A 83 -35.76 -6.47 5.83
C ASP A 83 -35.21 -7.38 4.71
N HIS A 84 -34.13 -8.11 4.98
CA HIS A 84 -33.51 -9.01 4.01
C HIS A 84 -34.01 -10.46 4.06
N GLU A 85 -35.01 -10.78 4.88
CA GLU A 85 -35.60 -12.14 4.88
C GLU A 85 -36.41 -12.47 3.60
N GLY A 86 -36.79 -11.48 2.78
CA GLY A 86 -37.69 -11.70 1.63
C GLY A 86 -37.09 -11.80 0.22
N LYS A 87 -35.78 -11.56 0.00
CA LYS A 87 -35.18 -11.63 -1.35
C LYS A 87 -34.66 -13.04 -1.68
N SER A 88 -35.17 -13.62 -2.77
CA SER A 88 -34.76 -14.91 -3.35
C SER A 88 -33.25 -15.15 -3.22
N HIS A 89 -32.87 -16.32 -2.69
CA HIS A 89 -31.48 -16.72 -2.41
C HIS A 89 -30.55 -16.50 -3.63
N LYS A 90 -31.08 -16.61 -4.86
CA LYS A 90 -30.38 -16.30 -6.11
C LYS A 90 -29.86 -14.86 -6.20
N ASN A 91 -30.65 -13.86 -5.80
CA ASN A 91 -30.25 -12.45 -5.90
C ASN A 91 -29.15 -12.09 -4.89
N LYS A 92 -29.15 -12.71 -3.70
CA LYS A 92 -28.06 -12.57 -2.72
C LYS A 92 -26.76 -13.18 -3.25
N LEU A 93 -26.82 -14.38 -3.84
CA LEU A 93 -25.66 -15.06 -4.43
C LEU A 93 -25.06 -14.28 -5.61
N ILE A 94 -25.89 -13.72 -6.49
CA ILE A 94 -25.44 -12.91 -7.64
C ILE A 94 -24.77 -11.61 -7.15
N GLN A 95 -25.32 -10.94 -6.13
CA GLN A 95 -24.69 -9.74 -5.57
C GLN A 95 -23.35 -10.05 -4.90
N SER A 96 -23.27 -11.10 -4.09
CA SER A 96 -22.01 -11.49 -3.44
C SER A 96 -20.92 -11.90 -4.43
N SER A 97 -21.26 -12.60 -5.52
CA SER A 97 -20.29 -12.99 -6.55
C SER A 97 -19.76 -11.80 -7.35
N MET A 98 -20.61 -10.81 -7.65
CA MET A 98 -20.19 -9.55 -8.29
C MET A 98 -19.21 -8.76 -7.41
N LEU A 99 -19.50 -8.63 -6.10
CA LEU A 99 -18.60 -7.96 -5.16
C LEU A 99 -17.24 -8.66 -5.06
N PHE A 100 -17.25 -9.98 -5.02
CA PHE A 100 -16.02 -10.77 -5.02
C PHE A 100 -15.22 -10.57 -6.31
N ALA A 101 -15.87 -10.59 -7.47
CA ALA A 101 -15.22 -10.35 -8.76
C ALA A 101 -14.60 -8.96 -8.85
N PHE A 102 -15.30 -7.92 -8.35
CA PHE A 102 -14.78 -6.56 -8.30
C PHE A 102 -13.59 -6.42 -7.36
N TYR A 103 -13.68 -7.00 -6.16
CA TYR A 103 -12.56 -7.03 -5.23
C TYR A 103 -11.34 -7.72 -5.83
N LEU A 104 -11.54 -8.87 -6.49
CA LEU A 104 -10.47 -9.60 -7.15
C LEU A 104 -9.84 -8.79 -8.29
N MET A 105 -10.65 -8.14 -9.12
CA MET A 105 -10.18 -7.28 -10.20
C MET A 105 -9.38 -6.08 -9.66
N ALA A 106 -9.84 -5.45 -8.58
CA ALA A 106 -9.12 -4.36 -7.92
C ALA A 106 -7.77 -4.83 -7.34
N MET A 107 -7.75 -6.00 -6.69
CA MET A 107 -6.52 -6.61 -6.15
C MET A 107 -5.54 -6.98 -7.27
N PHE A 108 -6.04 -7.54 -8.37
CA PHE A 108 -5.25 -7.84 -9.56
C PHE A 108 -4.64 -6.56 -10.15
N ALA A 109 -5.46 -5.53 -10.38
CA ALA A 109 -4.99 -4.26 -10.92
C ALA A 109 -3.94 -3.59 -10.02
N ALA A 110 -4.18 -3.55 -8.70
CA ALA A 110 -3.24 -3.01 -7.74
C ALA A 110 -1.90 -3.78 -7.76
N THR A 111 -1.96 -5.11 -7.77
CA THR A 111 -0.76 -5.97 -7.84
C THR A 111 -0.03 -5.76 -9.16
N PHE A 112 -0.75 -5.68 -10.28
CA PHE A 112 -0.20 -5.43 -11.61
C PHE A 112 0.56 -4.10 -11.67
N MET A 113 -0.06 -3.01 -11.20
CA MET A 113 0.58 -1.69 -11.13
C MET A 113 1.82 -1.70 -10.22
N ASN A 114 1.75 -2.39 -9.07
CA ASN A 114 2.92 -2.55 -8.22
C ASN A 114 4.04 -3.34 -8.91
N VAL A 115 3.74 -4.38 -9.70
CA VAL A 115 4.75 -5.12 -10.47
C VAL A 115 5.44 -4.22 -11.50
N ILE A 116 4.69 -3.37 -12.20
CA ILE A 116 5.27 -2.35 -13.11
C ILE A 116 6.29 -1.51 -12.36
N PHE A 117 5.88 -0.93 -11.23
CA PHE A 117 6.73 -0.03 -10.47
C PHE A 117 7.96 -0.72 -9.88
N PHE A 118 7.79 -1.86 -9.21
CA PHE A 118 8.88 -2.59 -8.57
C PHE A 118 9.88 -3.16 -9.59
N SER A 119 9.42 -3.56 -10.78
CA SER A 119 10.33 -4.03 -11.83
C SER A 119 11.31 -2.94 -12.26
N GLU A 120 10.85 -1.70 -12.34
CA GLU A 120 11.67 -0.55 -12.72
C GLU A 120 12.58 -0.07 -11.59
N ILE A 121 12.16 -0.23 -10.33
CA ILE A 121 13.05 -0.04 -9.17
C ILE A 121 14.23 -1.02 -9.24
N ILE A 122 13.96 -2.30 -9.49
CA ILE A 122 15.03 -3.32 -9.59
C ILE A 122 15.99 -2.97 -10.72
N GLN A 123 15.49 -2.47 -11.85
CA GLN A 123 16.34 -2.03 -12.95
C GLN A 123 17.21 -0.81 -12.58
N ALA A 124 16.64 0.18 -11.90
CA ALA A 124 17.39 1.34 -11.39
C ALA A 124 18.49 0.92 -10.39
N LEU A 125 18.18 -0.02 -9.51
CA LEU A 125 19.13 -0.59 -8.55
C LEU A 125 20.25 -1.38 -9.23
N ASN A 126 19.99 -1.96 -10.40
CA ASN A 126 20.99 -2.60 -11.23
C ASN A 126 21.80 -1.61 -12.11
N GLY A 127 21.58 -0.30 -11.98
CA GLY A 127 22.23 0.73 -12.80
C GLY A 127 21.69 0.84 -14.23
N ASN A 128 20.57 0.18 -14.55
CA ASN A 128 19.95 0.25 -15.88
C ASN A 128 19.01 1.47 -15.98
N SER A 129 18.81 1.97 -17.20
CA SER A 129 17.86 3.06 -17.47
C SER A 129 16.43 2.66 -17.13
N VAL A 130 15.63 3.57 -16.57
CA VAL A 130 14.22 3.35 -16.18
C VAL A 130 13.26 3.65 -17.34
N SER A 131 12.27 2.77 -17.55
CA SER A 131 11.27 2.85 -18.62
C SER A 131 9.89 2.28 -18.22
N VAL A 132 8.84 3.09 -18.35
CA VAL A 132 7.44 2.68 -18.08
C VAL A 132 7.02 1.48 -18.95
N MET A 133 7.35 1.53 -20.25
CA MET A 133 6.95 0.49 -21.21
C MET A 133 7.60 -0.87 -20.90
N ARG A 134 8.84 -0.86 -20.43
CA ARG A 134 9.52 -2.09 -20.02
C ARG A 134 8.88 -2.70 -18.78
N GLY A 135 8.53 -1.87 -17.79
CA GLY A 135 7.81 -2.31 -16.60
C GLY A 135 6.44 -2.91 -16.95
N PHE A 136 5.70 -2.29 -17.86
CA PHE A 136 4.44 -2.83 -18.37
C PHE A 136 4.61 -4.20 -19.04
N ARG A 137 5.60 -4.32 -19.94
CA ARG A 137 5.94 -5.59 -20.59
C ARG A 137 6.36 -6.66 -19.57
N CYS A 138 7.07 -6.27 -18.52
CA CYS A 138 7.42 -7.16 -17.42
C CYS A 138 6.16 -7.68 -16.72
N ALA A 139 5.24 -6.78 -16.33
CA ALA A 139 3.98 -7.13 -15.69
C ALA A 139 3.11 -8.05 -16.57
N CYS A 140 3.00 -7.78 -17.87
CA CYS A 140 2.27 -8.64 -18.81
C CYS A 140 2.80 -10.08 -18.87
N ARG A 141 4.13 -10.26 -18.80
CA ARG A 141 4.75 -11.61 -18.75
C ARG A 141 4.49 -12.35 -17.43
N ARG A 142 4.00 -11.65 -16.41
CA ARG A 142 3.74 -12.16 -15.06
C ARG A 142 2.26 -12.28 -14.72
N ILE A 143 1.34 -12.05 -15.68
CA ILE A 143 -0.12 -12.10 -15.44
C ILE A 143 -0.55 -13.36 -14.67
N PRO A 144 -0.13 -14.59 -15.02
CA PRO A 144 -0.54 -15.79 -14.29
C PRO A 144 -0.14 -15.77 -12.81
N SER A 145 1.09 -15.35 -12.52
CA SER A 145 1.61 -15.25 -11.15
C SER A 145 0.94 -14.11 -10.37
N ILE A 146 0.63 -12.99 -11.04
CA ILE A 146 -0.09 -11.85 -10.45
C ILE A 146 -1.51 -12.26 -10.08
N LEU A 147 -2.25 -12.92 -10.99
CA LEU A 147 -3.61 -13.40 -10.74
C LEU A 147 -3.66 -14.35 -9.54
N MET A 148 -2.75 -15.33 -9.51
CA MET A 148 -2.67 -16.29 -8.40
C MET A 148 -2.31 -15.61 -7.08
N TRP A 149 -1.38 -14.65 -7.10
CA TRP A 149 -1.05 -13.87 -5.92
C TRP A 149 -2.24 -13.04 -5.43
N SER A 150 -2.97 -12.38 -6.31
CA SER A 150 -4.14 -11.56 -5.95
C SER A 150 -5.28 -12.41 -5.37
N LEU A 151 -5.53 -13.60 -5.93
CA LEU A 151 -6.46 -14.58 -5.36
C LEU A 151 -6.03 -14.99 -3.95
N PHE A 152 -4.79 -15.42 -3.80
CA PHE A 152 -4.25 -15.91 -2.54
C PHE A 152 -4.22 -14.84 -1.45
N ALA A 153 -3.75 -13.64 -1.79
CA ALA A 153 -3.73 -12.50 -0.87
C ALA A 153 -5.15 -12.08 -0.47
N GLY A 154 -6.11 -12.13 -1.40
CA GLY A 154 -7.51 -11.88 -1.11
C GLY A 154 -8.11 -12.90 -0.14
N ILE A 155 -7.84 -14.19 -0.35
CA ILE A 155 -8.28 -15.27 0.55
C ILE A 155 -7.69 -15.09 1.95
N ILE A 156 -6.39 -14.80 2.06
CA ILE A 156 -5.75 -14.60 3.36
C ILE A 156 -6.31 -13.37 4.06
N GLY A 157 -6.47 -12.24 3.35
CA GLY A 157 -7.08 -11.04 3.92
C GLY A 157 -8.48 -11.30 4.47
N PHE A 158 -9.30 -12.03 3.71
CA PHE A 158 -10.63 -12.46 4.16
C PHE A 158 -10.56 -13.39 5.38
N LEU A 159 -9.65 -14.36 5.38
CA LEU A 159 -9.51 -15.33 6.46
C LEU A 159 -9.07 -14.67 7.77
N ILE A 160 -8.10 -13.76 7.71
CA ILE A 160 -7.64 -12.98 8.87
C ILE A 160 -8.80 -12.19 9.47
N LYS A 161 -9.58 -11.50 8.63
CA LYS A 161 -10.73 -10.71 9.09
C LYS A 161 -11.82 -11.58 9.74
N LYS A 162 -12.14 -12.72 9.12
CA LYS A 162 -13.10 -13.69 9.65
C LYS A 162 -12.62 -14.30 10.97
N LEU A 163 -11.32 -14.54 11.12
CA LEU A 163 -10.75 -14.99 12.38
C LEU A 163 -10.91 -13.89 13.45
N GLU A 164 -10.63 -12.63 13.13
CA GLU A 164 -10.68 -11.52 14.09
C GLU A 164 -12.06 -11.37 14.76
N ASP A 165 -13.13 -11.61 14.02
CA ASP A 165 -14.51 -11.53 14.49
C ASP A 165 -14.90 -12.63 15.49
N ASN A 166 -14.17 -13.74 15.52
CA ASN A 166 -14.53 -14.93 16.30
C ASN A 166 -13.78 -15.08 17.64
N PHE A 167 -12.81 -14.20 17.94
CA PHE A 167 -12.04 -14.28 19.19
C PHE A 167 -12.22 -13.05 20.08
N GLY A 168 -12.18 -13.27 21.40
CA GLY A 168 -12.09 -12.20 22.41
C GLY A 168 -10.76 -11.43 22.33
N PHE A 169 -10.56 -10.48 23.25
CA PHE A 169 -9.42 -9.54 23.26
C PHE A 169 -8.05 -10.20 23.02
N VAL A 170 -7.76 -11.32 23.68
CA VAL A 170 -6.48 -12.04 23.55
C VAL A 170 -6.30 -12.64 22.15
N GLY A 171 -7.35 -13.21 21.55
CA GLY A 171 -7.25 -13.74 20.19
C GLY A 171 -7.13 -12.64 19.14
N ARG A 172 -7.73 -11.46 19.37
CA ARG A 172 -7.51 -10.28 18.52
C ARG A 172 -6.04 -9.84 18.51
N LEU A 173 -5.36 -9.86 19.66
CA LEU A 173 -3.92 -9.55 19.72
C LEU A 173 -3.10 -10.54 18.89
N VAL A 174 -3.36 -11.85 19.03
CA VAL A 174 -2.66 -12.88 18.24
C VAL A 174 -2.91 -12.70 16.75
N ILE A 175 -4.14 -12.41 16.35
CA ILE A 175 -4.52 -12.21 14.94
C ILE A 175 -3.86 -10.95 14.37
N ASN A 176 -3.75 -9.88 15.17
CA ASN A 176 -3.01 -8.68 14.77
C ASN A 176 -1.52 -8.99 14.52
N PHE A 177 -0.90 -9.85 15.33
CA PHE A 177 0.48 -10.31 15.08
C PHE A 177 0.60 -11.17 13.82
N ILE A 178 -0.38 -12.04 13.54
CA ILE A 178 -0.44 -12.82 12.30
C ILE A 178 -0.58 -11.88 11.09
N GLY A 179 -1.44 -10.86 11.19
CA GLY A 179 -1.62 -9.83 10.17
C GLY A 179 -0.34 -9.02 9.92
N LEU A 180 0.40 -8.70 10.99
CA LEU A 180 1.71 -8.05 10.87
C LEU A 180 2.71 -8.95 10.15
N SER A 181 2.77 -10.23 10.51
CA SER A 181 3.63 -11.22 9.87
C SER A 181 3.30 -11.39 8.38
N TRP A 182 2.01 -11.44 8.04
CA TRP A 182 1.51 -11.45 6.66
C TRP A 182 1.92 -10.20 5.88
N SER A 183 1.78 -9.02 6.49
CA SER A 183 2.14 -7.75 5.89
C SER A 183 3.64 -7.72 5.56
N VAL A 184 4.48 -8.22 6.45
CA VAL A 184 5.94 -8.32 6.23
C VAL A 184 6.26 -9.33 5.13
N ALA A 185 5.65 -10.53 5.13
CA ALA A 185 5.83 -11.53 4.09
C ALA A 185 5.47 -10.98 2.69
N SER A 186 4.42 -10.16 2.63
CA SER A 186 3.93 -9.54 1.39
C SER A 186 4.90 -8.49 0.82
N LEU A 187 5.80 -7.90 1.63
CA LEU A 187 6.76 -6.88 1.16
C LEU A 187 7.68 -7.43 0.06
N PHE A 188 8.06 -8.69 0.14
CA PHE A 188 8.96 -9.34 -0.83
C PHE A 188 8.24 -10.19 -1.87
N ALA A 189 6.93 -10.40 -1.73
CA ALA A 189 6.17 -11.19 -2.70
C ALA A 189 6.27 -10.62 -4.11
N ILE A 190 6.21 -9.29 -4.26
CA ILE A 190 6.29 -8.61 -5.56
C ILE A 190 7.68 -8.77 -6.20
N PRO A 191 8.81 -8.47 -5.50
CA PRO A 191 10.14 -8.79 -5.99
C PRO A 191 10.33 -10.26 -6.42
N VAL A 192 9.79 -11.21 -5.65
CA VAL A 192 9.85 -12.64 -6.00
C VAL A 192 9.10 -12.92 -7.32
N ILE A 193 7.87 -12.40 -7.48
CA ILE A 193 7.09 -12.53 -8.71
C ILE A 193 7.86 -11.99 -9.93
N ILE A 194 8.60 -10.89 -9.76
CA ILE A 194 9.37 -10.27 -10.84
C ILE A 194 10.56 -11.14 -11.24
N ARG A 195 11.34 -11.64 -10.26
CA ARG A 195 12.64 -12.27 -10.49
C ARG A 195 12.56 -13.74 -10.89
N GLU A 196 11.63 -14.50 -10.32
CA GLU A 196 11.56 -15.93 -10.55
C GLU A 196 11.07 -16.24 -11.96
N LYS A 197 11.77 -17.06 -12.75
CA LYS A 197 11.34 -17.37 -14.14
C LYS A 197 10.18 -18.38 -14.12
N GLY A 198 9.12 -18.10 -14.89
CA GLY A 198 7.96 -19.00 -15.03
C GLY A 198 6.77 -18.70 -14.11
N PHE A 199 5.82 -19.64 -14.08
CA PHE A 199 4.67 -19.64 -13.17
C PHE A 199 5.13 -20.02 -11.77
N VAL A 200 4.77 -19.23 -10.76
CA VAL A 200 5.16 -19.49 -9.37
C VAL A 200 3.92 -19.57 -8.50
N ASN A 201 3.82 -20.67 -7.75
CA ASN A 201 2.75 -20.86 -6.79
C ASN A 201 2.84 -19.79 -5.67
N PRO A 202 1.73 -19.12 -5.29
CA PRO A 202 1.71 -18.14 -4.21
C PRO A 202 2.32 -18.63 -2.88
N LEU A 203 2.14 -19.91 -2.56
CA LEU A 203 2.74 -20.50 -1.35
C LEU A 203 4.28 -20.51 -1.42
N ASP A 204 4.83 -20.79 -2.59
CA ASP A 204 6.28 -20.76 -2.79
C ASP A 204 6.80 -19.32 -2.77
N ASN A 205 6.03 -18.35 -3.28
CA ASN A 205 6.34 -16.93 -3.13
C ASN A 205 6.46 -16.53 -1.66
N VAL A 206 5.50 -16.95 -0.82
CA VAL A 206 5.54 -16.67 0.63
C VAL A 206 6.71 -17.38 1.30
N LYS A 207 6.96 -18.67 1.00
CA LYS A 207 8.07 -19.42 1.59
C LYS A 207 9.43 -18.80 1.23
N LYS A 208 9.61 -18.41 -0.02
CA LYS A 208 10.83 -17.72 -0.48
C LYS A 208 10.95 -16.34 0.14
N ALA A 209 9.87 -15.56 0.14
CA ALA A 209 9.82 -14.26 0.82
C ALA A 209 10.20 -14.40 2.30
N ALA A 210 9.63 -15.38 3.01
CA ALA A 210 9.91 -15.71 4.41
C ALA A 210 11.38 -16.18 4.63
N GLY A 211 11.94 -16.94 3.68
CA GLY A 211 13.35 -17.33 3.71
C GLY A 211 14.30 -16.14 3.55
N THR A 212 14.01 -15.24 2.61
CA THR A 212 14.76 -13.98 2.40
C THR A 212 14.66 -13.09 3.64
N ILE A 213 13.46 -12.97 4.21
CA ILE A 213 13.13 -12.33 5.48
C ILE A 213 14.00 -12.86 6.62
N ARG A 214 14.02 -14.17 6.87
CA ARG A 214 14.76 -14.76 8.00
C ARG A 214 16.25 -14.45 7.96
N LYS A 215 16.81 -14.27 6.75
CA LYS A 215 18.21 -13.87 6.53
C LYS A 215 18.45 -12.37 6.72
N THR A 216 17.40 -11.54 6.67
CA THR A 216 17.46 -10.06 6.64
C THR A 216 16.65 -9.34 7.75
N TRP A 217 16.34 -9.99 8.86
CA TRP A 217 15.34 -9.43 9.78
C TRP A 217 15.82 -8.43 10.83
N GLY A 218 17.11 -8.44 11.21
CA GLY A 218 17.59 -7.70 12.38
C GLY A 218 17.55 -6.17 12.23
N GLU A 219 18.38 -5.59 11.36
CA GLU A 219 18.61 -4.13 11.34
C GLU A 219 17.83 -3.43 10.20
N GLY A 220 17.58 -4.08 9.06
CA GLY A 220 16.91 -3.43 7.93
C GLY A 220 15.41 -3.22 8.11
N LEU A 221 14.69 -4.12 8.79
CA LEU A 221 13.27 -3.91 9.08
C LEU A 221 13.07 -2.79 10.11
N ILE A 222 13.92 -2.74 11.14
CA ILE A 222 13.97 -1.63 12.09
C ILE A 222 14.28 -0.32 11.37
N GLY A 223 15.18 -0.35 10.38
CA GLY A 223 15.46 0.80 9.51
C GLY A 223 14.24 1.25 8.71
N TYR A 224 13.51 0.34 8.06
CA TYR A 224 12.28 0.63 7.32
C TYR A 224 11.17 1.21 8.21
N ILE A 225 10.96 0.61 9.39
CA ILE A 225 10.00 1.09 10.39
C ILE A 225 10.43 2.47 10.89
N GLY A 226 11.72 2.66 11.17
CA GLY A 226 12.29 3.94 11.59
C GLY A 226 12.10 5.05 10.54
N ILE A 227 12.33 4.74 9.26
CA ILE A 227 12.05 5.66 8.14
C ILE A 227 10.56 6.03 8.10
N SER A 228 9.69 5.04 8.24
CA SER A 228 8.24 5.27 8.25
C SER A 228 7.82 6.16 9.42
N TRP A 229 8.35 5.89 10.62
CA TRP A 229 8.08 6.68 11.82
C TRP A 229 8.62 8.10 11.73
N LEU A 230 9.83 8.30 11.19
CA LEU A 230 10.39 9.63 10.92
C LEU A 230 9.55 10.39 9.90
N GLY A 231 9.03 9.70 8.87
CA GLY A 231 8.07 10.28 7.94
C GLY A 231 6.82 10.79 8.65
N TRP A 232 6.19 9.95 9.48
CA TRP A 232 5.02 10.33 10.28
C TRP A 232 5.30 11.48 11.24
N ALA A 233 6.43 11.44 11.96
CA ALA A 233 6.84 12.52 12.85
C ALA A 233 7.01 13.85 12.11
N THR A 234 7.55 13.81 10.89
CA THR A 234 7.71 15.00 10.03
C THR A 234 6.36 15.56 9.59
N VAL A 235 5.42 14.69 9.21
CA VAL A 235 4.04 15.09 8.85
C VAL A 235 3.36 15.74 10.05
N ILE A 236 3.39 15.10 11.22
CA ILE A 236 2.78 15.62 12.45
C ILE A 236 3.38 16.99 12.82
N LEU A 237 4.71 17.09 12.83
CA LEU A 237 5.39 18.35 13.14
C LEU A 237 4.99 19.46 12.17
N SER A 238 4.98 19.17 10.87
CA SER A 238 4.56 20.14 9.86
C SER A 238 3.09 20.54 10.00
N THR A 239 2.19 19.62 10.36
CA THR A 239 0.79 19.93 10.65
C THR A 239 0.65 20.84 11.87
N VAL A 240 1.40 20.58 12.95
CA VAL A 240 1.38 21.42 14.16
C VAL A 240 1.88 22.83 13.83
N LEU A 241 2.99 22.95 13.10
CA LEU A 241 3.52 24.25 12.66
C LEU A 241 2.52 24.99 11.76
N PHE A 242 1.89 24.28 10.82
CA PHE A 242 0.86 24.85 9.97
C PHE A 242 -0.36 25.32 10.77
N ALA A 243 -0.83 24.54 11.74
CA ALA A 243 -1.94 24.90 12.62
C ALA A 243 -1.62 26.16 13.46
N SER A 244 -0.37 26.30 13.92
CA SER A 244 0.09 27.51 14.62
C SER A 244 0.05 28.75 13.71
N VAL A 245 0.57 28.65 12.49
CA VAL A 245 0.51 29.74 11.50
C VAL A 245 -0.94 30.07 11.15
N PHE A 246 -1.77 29.05 10.95
CA PHE A 246 -3.19 29.19 10.67
C PHE A 246 -3.92 29.93 11.80
N CYS A 247 -3.63 29.58 13.06
CA CYS A 247 -4.19 30.24 14.23
C CYS A 247 -3.82 31.73 14.28
N ILE A 248 -2.54 32.08 14.07
CA ILE A 248 -2.07 33.46 14.04
C ILE A 248 -2.80 34.26 12.96
N LEU A 249 -2.91 33.72 11.74
CA LEU A 249 -3.60 34.39 10.65
C LEU A 249 -5.09 34.59 10.95
N TYR A 250 -5.72 33.64 11.63
CA TYR A 250 -7.14 33.70 12.01
C TYR A 250 -7.39 34.82 13.02
N LEU A 251 -6.53 34.91 14.05
CA LEU A 251 -6.60 35.98 15.05
C LEU A 251 -6.37 37.37 14.44
N ASN A 252 -5.55 37.47 13.39
CA ASN A 252 -5.28 38.72 12.67
C ASN A 252 -6.30 39.06 11.57
N LYS A 253 -7.40 38.30 11.45
CA LYS A 253 -8.44 38.49 10.42
C LYS A 253 -7.86 38.58 9.00
N ALA A 254 -6.87 37.74 8.69
CA ALA A 254 -6.27 37.69 7.36
C ALA A 254 -7.32 37.38 6.27
N SER A 255 -7.02 37.74 5.02
CA SER A 255 -7.95 37.51 3.91
C SER A 255 -8.15 36.01 3.64
N LEU A 256 -9.37 35.62 3.26
CA LEU A 256 -9.70 34.23 2.91
C LEU A 256 -8.82 33.69 1.78
N ALA A 257 -8.42 34.55 0.84
CA ALA A 257 -7.52 34.19 -0.25
C ALA A 257 -6.13 33.76 0.26
N LEU A 258 -5.58 34.45 1.27
CA LEU A 258 -4.30 34.09 1.87
C LEU A 258 -4.38 32.75 2.63
N PHE A 259 -5.50 32.50 3.33
CA PHE A 259 -5.75 31.19 3.95
C PHE A 259 -5.79 30.06 2.94
N ALA A 260 -6.60 30.22 1.89
CA ALA A 260 -6.75 29.21 0.86
C ALA A 260 -5.40 28.94 0.16
N GLY A 261 -4.66 29.99 -0.17
CA GLY A 261 -3.34 29.88 -0.79
C GLY A 261 -2.34 29.09 0.07
N LEU A 262 -2.24 29.42 1.37
CA LEU A 262 -1.34 28.73 2.28
C LEU A 262 -1.76 27.28 2.56
N ALA A 263 -3.06 27.02 2.71
CA ALA A 263 -3.57 25.66 2.90
C ALA A 263 -3.29 24.77 1.69
N ILE A 264 -3.52 25.28 0.47
CA ILE A 264 -3.22 24.56 -0.76
C ILE A 264 -1.70 24.31 -0.87
N ALA A 265 -0.87 25.33 -0.65
CA ALA A 265 0.58 25.20 -0.70
C ALA A 265 1.10 24.15 0.29
N TRP A 266 0.60 24.17 1.53
CA TRP A 266 0.96 23.20 2.56
C TRP A 266 0.52 21.78 2.18
N LEU A 267 -0.72 21.60 1.70
CA LEU A 267 -1.22 20.30 1.24
C LEU A 267 -0.38 19.73 0.08
N LEU A 268 -0.01 20.57 -0.89
CA LEU A 268 0.83 20.15 -2.02
C LEU A 268 2.22 19.70 -1.55
N LEU A 269 2.82 20.42 -0.60
CA LEU A 269 4.10 20.02 0.00
C LEU A 269 3.99 18.69 0.75
N GLN A 270 2.92 18.47 1.50
CA GLN A 270 2.66 17.21 2.20
C GLN A 270 2.51 16.05 1.21
N CYS A 271 1.72 16.24 0.15
CA CYS A 271 1.57 15.23 -0.89
C CYS A 271 2.91 14.90 -1.56
N ALA A 272 3.70 15.91 -1.93
CA ALA A 272 5.02 15.72 -2.55
C ALA A 272 6.01 14.99 -1.61
N PHE A 273 6.01 15.34 -0.32
CA PHE A 273 6.82 14.68 0.69
C PHE A 273 6.42 13.22 0.88
N ALA A 274 5.13 12.95 1.11
CA ALA A 274 4.61 11.60 1.30
C ALA A 274 4.88 10.72 0.08
N TYR A 275 4.71 11.27 -1.12
CA TYR A 275 5.03 10.59 -2.38
C TYR A 275 6.51 10.19 -2.48
N THR A 276 7.41 11.10 -2.13
CA THR A 276 8.85 10.86 -2.15
C THR A 276 9.24 9.79 -1.12
N VAL A 277 8.76 9.91 0.12
CA VAL A 277 9.04 8.94 1.20
C VAL A 277 8.53 7.54 0.82
N TYR A 278 7.35 7.45 0.20
CA TYR A 278 6.80 6.18 -0.28
C TYR A 278 7.75 5.50 -1.27
N ILE A 279 8.21 6.23 -2.30
CA ILE A 279 9.09 5.67 -3.34
C ILE A 279 10.44 5.25 -2.76
N VAL A 280 11.04 6.11 -1.93
CA VAL A 280 12.32 5.79 -1.26
C VAL A 280 12.18 4.53 -0.39
N GLY A 281 11.06 4.39 0.32
CA GLY A 281 10.75 3.18 1.07
C GLY A 281 10.68 1.92 0.21
N ARG A 282 10.14 2.02 -1.02
CA ARG A 282 10.12 0.88 -1.96
C ARG A 282 11.48 0.58 -2.55
N VAL A 283 12.27 1.59 -2.89
CA VAL A 283 13.66 1.42 -3.33
C VAL A 283 14.49 0.75 -2.23
N TYR A 284 14.29 1.16 -0.98
CA TYR A 284 14.92 0.53 0.18
C TYR A 284 14.55 -0.95 0.30
N ILE A 285 13.27 -1.31 0.27
CA ILE A 285 12.85 -2.73 0.33
C ILE A 285 13.45 -3.54 -0.82
N CYS A 286 13.45 -3.02 -2.04
CA CYS A 286 14.03 -3.71 -3.19
C CYS A 286 15.54 -3.88 -3.06
N SER A 287 16.26 -2.90 -2.50
CA SER A 287 17.71 -3.02 -2.29
C SER A 287 18.01 -4.11 -1.25
N LEU A 288 17.18 -4.22 -0.20
CA LEU A 288 17.29 -5.31 0.78
C LEU A 288 17.05 -6.67 0.12
N TYR A 289 16.03 -6.76 -0.73
CA TYR A 289 15.69 -7.98 -1.44
C TYR A 289 16.84 -8.46 -2.34
N ILE A 290 17.40 -7.58 -3.18
CA ILE A 290 18.50 -7.90 -4.10
C ILE A 290 19.70 -8.39 -3.31
N TYR A 291 20.11 -7.64 -2.28
CA TYR A 291 21.25 -8.04 -1.45
C TYR A 291 21.05 -9.40 -0.78
N ALA A 292 19.84 -9.67 -0.26
CA ALA A 292 19.51 -10.91 0.43
C ALA A 292 19.47 -12.16 -0.45
N THR A 293 19.13 -11.97 -1.74
CA THR A 293 18.91 -13.08 -2.68
C THR A 293 20.08 -13.27 -3.63
N GLU A 294 20.74 -12.19 -4.05
CA GLU A 294 21.81 -12.20 -5.05
C GLU A 294 23.19 -12.05 -4.41
N GLY A 295 23.28 -11.55 -3.17
CA GLY A 295 24.56 -11.24 -2.52
C GLY A 295 25.32 -10.07 -3.17
N VAL A 296 24.71 -9.42 -4.17
CA VAL A 296 25.29 -8.28 -4.89
C VAL A 296 24.83 -6.99 -4.23
N ILE A 297 25.74 -6.02 -4.15
CA ILE A 297 25.46 -4.67 -3.67
C ILE A 297 24.75 -3.89 -4.77
N PRO A 298 23.51 -3.41 -4.52
CA PRO A 298 22.81 -2.55 -5.47
C PRO A 298 23.60 -1.27 -5.78
N CYS A 299 23.49 -0.78 -7.01
CA CYS A 299 24.19 0.41 -7.47
C CYS A 299 23.89 1.61 -6.54
N HIS A 300 24.92 2.42 -6.28
CA HIS A 300 24.88 3.58 -5.39
C HIS A 300 24.65 3.30 -3.90
N PHE A 301 24.71 2.04 -3.46
CA PHE A 301 24.88 1.67 -2.05
C PHE A 301 26.36 1.38 -1.75
N ASP A 302 26.79 1.71 -0.54
CA ASP A 302 28.17 1.43 -0.08
C ASP A 302 28.27 0.00 0.44
N GLU A 303 29.29 -0.73 0.00
CA GLU A 303 29.64 -2.08 0.43
C GLU A 303 29.77 -2.19 1.95
N LYS A 304 30.44 -1.22 2.59
CA LYS A 304 30.63 -1.20 4.04
C LYS A 304 29.30 -0.99 4.76
N LEU A 305 28.39 -0.20 4.20
CA LEU A 305 27.07 0.04 4.81
C LEU A 305 26.17 -1.19 4.75
N LEU A 306 26.21 -1.94 3.64
CA LEU A 306 25.46 -3.18 3.52
C LEU A 306 26.07 -4.29 4.38
N GLN A 307 27.37 -4.55 4.29
CA GLN A 307 28.01 -5.58 5.13
C GLN A 307 27.86 -5.33 6.64
N THR A 308 27.85 -4.05 7.06
CA THR A 308 27.70 -3.71 8.49
C THR A 308 26.24 -3.66 8.94
N ALA A 309 25.28 -3.23 8.10
CA ALA A 309 23.85 -3.37 8.40
C ALA A 309 23.39 -4.84 8.39
N TRP A 310 24.19 -5.71 7.79
CA TRP A 310 23.83 -7.09 7.50
C TRP A 310 24.96 -8.03 7.93
N LYS A 311 25.07 -8.33 9.24
CA LYS A 311 25.79 -9.55 9.66
C LYS A 311 25.06 -10.75 9.06
N VAL A 312 25.48 -11.19 7.88
CA VAL A 312 25.08 -12.47 7.30
C VAL A 312 25.49 -13.51 8.33
N LYS A 313 24.51 -14.12 9.01
CA LYS A 313 24.78 -15.28 9.86
C LYS A 313 25.25 -16.37 8.90
N LYS A 314 26.56 -16.61 8.82
CA LYS A 314 27.11 -17.76 8.09
C LYS A 314 26.30 -18.97 8.54
N GLN A 315 25.64 -19.63 7.59
CA GLN A 315 25.06 -20.93 7.83
C GLN A 315 26.25 -21.88 8.01
N THR A 316 26.63 -22.13 9.26
CA THR A 316 27.30 -23.36 9.66
C THR A 316 26.26 -24.46 9.72
#